data_AF-A0A251TRB9-F1
#
_entry.id   AF-A0A251TRB9-F1
#
_cell.length_a   1.000
_cell.length_b   1.000
_cell.length_c   1.000
_cell.angle_alpha   90.00
_cell.angle_beta   90.00
_cell.angle_gamma   90.00
#
_symmetry.space_group_name_H-M   'P 1'
#
loop_
_entity.id
_entity.type
_entity.pdbx_description
1 polymer ?
#
loop_
_entity_poly.entity_id
_entity_poly.type
_entity_poly.pdbx_seq_one_letter_code
_entity_poly.pdbx_strand_id
1 'polypeptide(L)'
;MARSLKVAVIGAGVAGLAAARELQRESLQVVVFEKSHQLGGTWAYDARVESDLLGVDPNRDVVHSSAYKSLKTNVPRVLMSFTDFKFGEKVYGDPRMYPGHVEVLKFLTDFASHFELTELIRFNTLVTRVEVDDSDITEFVVESNTNGVISVEVFDAVVVCNGHNTQPRLATDIPGIKTWSRKQMHSHNYRVPEPFRDQVIVIGSGPSAVDISRDIATVAKEVHMSSRSPLVKVAKSDKFNNMWQHSKIEYISKDGLITFQDGFSIDADIILHCTGKIESQDPSSKNLDGIISERESFELCGPSHLTNIDWTNPDHRRSVAACLVQGVCILERDRQENRQASEALAPPWWNFFQFDLHSQLIDDAYSCIFGAIYKSKHPPSQHTPSYVIAFRGTLIKGNAFSRDLELDIHIIKNGLHLTSRFDIAMQAVRNLVGSQTSKSNIWLTGHSLGSAMALLAGNEWRKPGSFLIRIFSTRRFFPHRLKTLKTRISNMGSGSRAVFSLRDLRLMRRSRMRISKEATRWKIRFLRWPGGPRVCL
;
A
#
# COMPACT_ATOMS: atom_id res chain seq x y z
N MET A 1 10.48 -38.69 -1.11
CA MET A 1 10.00 -37.40 -0.56
C MET A 1 9.95 -36.41 -1.71
N ALA A 2 8.91 -35.60 -1.86
CA ALA A 2 8.89 -34.53 -2.86
C ALA A 2 9.98 -33.50 -2.51
N ARG A 3 10.72 -33.00 -3.51
CA ARG A 3 11.73 -31.94 -3.35
C ARG A 3 11.03 -30.70 -2.73
N SER A 4 11.52 -30.22 -1.60
CA SER A 4 11.07 -28.93 -1.05
C SER A 4 11.63 -27.82 -1.93
N LEU A 5 10.76 -26.92 -2.39
CA LEU A 5 11.11 -25.90 -3.37
C LEU A 5 11.80 -24.73 -2.65
N LYS A 6 12.89 -24.24 -3.25
CA LYS A 6 13.75 -23.19 -2.73
C LYS A 6 13.35 -21.85 -3.35
N VAL A 7 13.03 -20.86 -2.50
CA VAL A 7 12.51 -19.56 -2.91
C VAL A 7 13.40 -18.44 -2.39
N ALA A 8 13.84 -17.56 -3.29
CA ALA A 8 14.55 -16.34 -2.94
C ALA A 8 13.56 -15.19 -2.70
N VAL A 9 13.71 -14.48 -1.59
CA VAL A 9 12.97 -13.25 -1.28
C VAL A 9 13.97 -12.09 -1.25
N ILE A 10 13.75 -11.08 -2.08
CA ILE A 10 14.67 -9.94 -2.22
C ILE A 10 14.14 -8.75 -1.43
N GLY A 11 14.75 -8.48 -0.28
CA GLY A 11 14.42 -7.40 0.66
C GLY A 11 13.70 -7.89 1.91
N ALA A 12 14.15 -7.45 3.09
CA ALA A 12 13.56 -7.74 4.41
C ALA A 12 12.76 -6.53 4.97
N GLY A 13 12.12 -5.77 4.08
CA GLY A 13 11.07 -4.82 4.46
C GLY A 13 9.76 -5.54 4.82
N VAL A 14 8.71 -4.77 5.12
CA VAL A 14 7.37 -5.31 5.49
C VAL A 14 6.86 -6.36 4.49
N ALA A 15 7.08 -6.13 3.19
CA ALA A 15 6.66 -7.04 2.13
C ALA A 15 7.42 -8.37 2.17
N GLY A 16 8.75 -8.32 2.31
CA GLY A 16 9.58 -9.52 2.38
C GLY A 16 9.36 -10.33 3.64
N LEU A 17 9.18 -9.69 4.80
CA LEU A 17 8.82 -10.38 6.04
C LEU A 17 7.47 -11.10 5.92
N ALA A 18 6.47 -10.46 5.30
CA ALA A 18 5.19 -11.09 5.05
C ALA A 18 5.31 -12.26 4.06
N ALA A 19 6.07 -12.10 2.97
CA ALA A 19 6.27 -13.15 1.99
C ALA A 19 7.02 -14.36 2.58
N ALA A 20 8.14 -14.12 3.27
CA ALA A 20 8.94 -15.17 3.90
C ALA A 20 8.10 -16.01 4.86
N ARG A 21 7.25 -15.36 5.66
CA ARG A 21 6.33 -16.05 6.57
C ARG A 21 5.32 -16.94 5.85
N GLU A 22 4.65 -16.43 4.83
CA GLU A 22 3.63 -17.22 4.13
C GLU A 22 4.29 -18.36 3.32
N LEU A 23 5.51 -18.16 2.81
CA LEU A 23 6.30 -19.23 2.18
C LEU A 23 6.71 -20.30 3.20
N GLN A 24 7.17 -19.90 4.39
CA GLN A 24 7.56 -20.80 5.48
C GLN A 24 6.36 -21.64 5.96
N ARG A 25 5.15 -21.04 6.03
CA ARG A 25 3.90 -21.76 6.36
C ARG A 25 3.56 -22.88 5.38
N GLU A 26 3.94 -22.71 4.12
CA GLU A 26 3.78 -23.73 3.08
C GLU A 26 4.95 -24.73 3.05
N SER A 27 5.82 -24.72 4.06
CA SER A 27 6.95 -25.64 4.23
C SER A 27 7.98 -25.56 3.07
N LEU A 28 8.15 -24.36 2.51
CA LEU A 28 9.14 -24.08 1.47
C LEU A 28 10.48 -23.70 2.08
N GLN A 29 11.56 -23.96 1.36
CA GLN A 29 12.90 -23.49 1.74
C GLN A 29 13.04 -22.03 1.32
N VAL A 30 13.14 -21.12 2.28
CA VAL A 30 13.16 -19.68 2.02
C VAL A 30 14.53 -19.10 2.35
N VAL A 31 15.06 -18.28 1.45
CA VAL A 31 16.21 -17.42 1.72
C VAL A 31 15.81 -15.98 1.46
N VAL A 32 15.96 -15.11 2.45
CA VAL A 32 15.70 -13.68 2.33
C VAL A 32 17.02 -12.94 2.21
N PHE A 33 17.20 -12.14 1.17
CA PHE A 33 18.38 -11.31 0.97
C PHE A 33 18.07 -9.86 1.37
N GLU A 34 18.84 -9.29 2.29
CA GLU A 34 18.71 -7.89 2.72
C GLU A 34 20.03 -7.17 2.60
N LYS A 35 20.04 -6.06 1.84
CA LYS A 35 21.24 -5.27 1.61
C LYS A 35 21.72 -4.53 2.87
N SER A 36 20.80 -4.20 3.77
CA SER A 36 21.09 -3.55 5.03
C SER A 36 21.58 -4.54 6.09
N HIS A 37 22.17 -4.02 7.16
CA HIS A 37 22.54 -4.79 8.36
C HIS A 37 21.34 -5.12 9.27
N GLN A 38 20.15 -4.58 8.96
CA GLN A 38 18.93 -4.77 9.74
C GLN A 38 17.68 -4.82 8.85
N LEU A 39 16.60 -5.43 9.36
CA LEU A 39 15.31 -5.50 8.68
C LEU A 39 14.54 -4.17 8.73
N GLY A 40 13.40 -4.11 8.04
CA GLY A 40 12.42 -3.03 8.17
C GLY A 40 12.29 -2.13 6.94
N GLY A 41 13.25 -2.16 6.02
CA GLY A 41 13.23 -1.38 4.78
C GLY A 41 13.07 0.12 5.06
N THR A 42 12.02 0.75 4.52
CA THR A 42 11.71 2.17 4.75
C THR A 42 11.57 2.57 6.23
N TRP A 43 11.20 1.64 7.12
CA TRP A 43 11.02 1.94 8.54
C TRP A 43 12.33 1.92 9.33
N ALA A 44 13.41 1.39 8.76
CA ALA A 44 14.74 1.53 9.34
C ALA A 44 15.26 2.94 9.02
N TYR A 45 15.14 3.86 9.97
CA TYR A 45 15.64 5.22 9.81
C TYR A 45 17.16 5.23 9.66
N ASP A 46 17.63 6.02 8.70
CA ASP A 46 19.06 6.23 8.42
C ASP A 46 19.30 7.74 8.37
N ALA A 47 20.21 8.25 9.21
CA ALA A 47 20.49 9.69 9.25
C ALA A 47 21.29 10.18 8.03
N ARG A 48 21.91 9.27 7.26
CA ARG A 48 22.67 9.61 6.06
C ARG A 48 21.76 10.16 4.96
N VAL A 49 22.32 11.04 4.15
CA VAL A 49 21.73 11.56 2.92
C VAL A 49 22.64 11.18 1.75
N GLU A 50 22.08 11.06 0.55
CA GLU A 50 22.85 10.81 -0.67
C GLU A 50 23.80 11.97 -0.96
N SER A 51 24.94 11.69 -1.62
CA SER A 51 25.91 12.72 -2.04
C SER A 51 25.29 13.72 -3.02
N ASP A 52 24.44 13.23 -3.92
CA ASP A 52 23.55 14.03 -4.74
C ASP A 52 22.19 14.14 -4.07
N LEU A 53 21.87 15.33 -3.54
CA LEU A 53 20.62 15.59 -2.84
C LEU A 53 19.37 15.50 -3.74
N LEU A 54 19.54 15.51 -5.06
CA LEU A 54 18.46 15.35 -6.05
C LEU A 54 18.28 13.91 -6.53
N GLY A 55 19.28 13.06 -6.31
CA GLY A 55 19.30 11.65 -6.70
C GLY A 55 19.28 11.42 -8.23
N VAL A 56 19.92 12.32 -8.98
CA VAL A 56 20.08 12.28 -10.44
C VAL A 56 21.35 11.54 -10.84
N ASP A 57 22.43 11.67 -10.07
CA ASP A 57 23.69 10.98 -10.35
C ASP A 57 23.51 9.45 -10.23
N PRO A 58 23.77 8.67 -11.30
CA PRO A 58 23.67 7.22 -11.25
C PRO A 58 24.74 6.56 -10.37
N ASN A 59 25.86 7.23 -10.09
CA ASN A 59 26.98 6.69 -9.31
C ASN A 59 26.93 7.09 -7.83
N ARG A 60 25.85 7.75 -7.39
CA ARG A 60 25.71 8.18 -6.00
C ARG A 60 25.56 7.00 -5.04
N ASP A 61 25.94 7.22 -3.79
CA ASP A 61 25.63 6.31 -2.70
C ASP A 61 24.13 6.34 -2.38
N VAL A 62 23.43 5.24 -2.70
CA VAL A 62 21.96 5.16 -2.55
C VAL A 62 21.58 4.80 -1.12
N VAL A 63 20.93 5.74 -0.42
CA VAL A 63 20.30 5.48 0.88
C VAL A 63 18.92 4.88 0.65
N HIS A 64 18.58 3.75 1.30
CA HIS A 64 17.29 3.09 1.05
C HIS A 64 16.12 3.83 1.72
N SER A 65 16.33 4.26 2.97
CA SER A 65 15.27 4.85 3.78
C SER A 65 14.98 6.28 3.35
N SER A 66 13.70 6.61 3.16
CA SER A 66 13.22 7.99 3.04
C SER A 66 12.63 8.51 4.36
N ALA A 67 12.79 7.77 5.46
CA ALA A 67 12.26 8.21 6.74
C ALA A 67 13.06 9.39 7.29
N TYR A 68 12.37 10.31 7.93
CA TYR A 68 12.95 11.43 8.66
C TYR A 68 12.65 11.28 10.15
N LYS A 69 13.42 11.98 10.98
CA LYS A 69 13.51 11.71 12.42
C LYS A 69 12.16 11.79 13.14
N SER A 70 11.34 12.77 12.79
CA SER A 70 10.03 13.05 13.36
C SER A 70 8.88 12.24 12.75
N LEU A 71 9.15 11.41 11.71
CA LEU A 71 8.13 10.70 10.93
C LEU A 71 7.22 9.85 11.83
N LYS A 72 5.91 10.04 11.65
CA LYS A 72 4.85 9.23 12.25
C LYS A 72 4.08 8.46 11.19
N THR A 73 3.35 7.45 11.60
CA THR A 73 2.42 6.78 10.69
C THR A 73 1.34 7.77 10.24
N ASN A 74 1.03 7.76 8.94
CA ASN A 74 -0.07 8.53 8.37
C ASN A 74 -1.43 7.79 8.48
N VAL A 75 -1.41 6.54 8.95
CA VAL A 75 -2.58 5.71 9.21
C VAL A 75 -2.55 5.18 10.65
N PRO A 76 -3.71 4.90 11.26
CA PRO A 76 -3.77 4.32 12.61
C PRO A 76 -3.03 2.96 12.70
N ARG A 77 -2.32 2.73 13.80
CA ARG A 77 -1.60 1.46 14.06
C ARG A 77 -2.47 0.21 13.89
N VAL A 78 -3.77 0.31 14.21
CA VAL A 78 -4.73 -0.80 14.07
C VAL A 78 -4.83 -1.26 12.61
N LEU A 79 -4.86 -0.33 11.66
CA LEU A 79 -4.97 -0.64 10.22
C LEU A 79 -3.68 -1.21 9.63
N MET A 80 -2.54 -0.96 10.27
CA MET A 80 -1.24 -1.49 9.85
C MET A 80 -1.00 -2.93 10.34
N SER A 81 -1.92 -3.50 11.12
CA SER A 81 -1.81 -4.86 11.65
C SER A 81 -1.73 -5.93 10.55
N PHE A 82 -1.00 -7.01 10.84
CA PHE A 82 -1.21 -8.27 10.13
C PHE A 82 -2.49 -8.96 10.64
N THR A 83 -3.02 -9.90 9.87
CA THR A 83 -4.29 -10.58 10.19
C THR A 83 -4.23 -11.38 11.48
N ASP A 84 -3.05 -11.84 11.84
CA ASP A 84 -2.73 -12.76 12.93
C ASP A 84 -1.49 -12.30 13.73
N PHE A 85 -1.09 -11.03 13.54
CA PHE A 85 -0.14 -10.34 14.39
C PHE A 85 -0.53 -8.86 14.48
N LYS A 86 -1.17 -8.49 15.60
CA LYS A 86 -1.91 -7.24 15.75
C LYS A 86 -1.04 -6.12 16.29
N PHE A 87 -0.82 -5.08 15.48
CA PHE A 87 -0.08 -3.90 15.92
C PHE A 87 -0.90 -3.02 16.88
N GLY A 88 -2.24 -3.10 16.80
CA GLY A 88 -3.13 -2.41 17.72
C GLY A 88 -3.08 -2.90 19.17
N GLU A 89 -2.61 -4.12 19.41
CA GLU A 89 -2.59 -4.77 20.73
C GLU A 89 -1.21 -4.72 21.40
N LYS A 90 -0.18 -4.24 20.68
CA LYS A 90 1.21 -4.25 21.10
C LYS A 90 1.70 -2.81 21.24
N VAL A 91 2.47 -2.50 22.27
CA VAL A 91 3.10 -1.18 22.48
C VAL A 91 4.57 -1.39 22.89
N TYR A 92 5.50 -0.73 22.23
CA TYR A 92 6.95 -0.90 22.41
C TYR A 92 7.68 0.37 22.89
N GLY A 93 6.91 1.41 23.22
CA GLY A 93 7.37 2.69 23.74
C GLY A 93 6.46 3.85 23.37
N ASP A 94 5.86 3.82 22.17
CA ASP A 94 4.95 4.86 21.70
C ASP A 94 3.48 4.37 21.70
N PRO A 95 2.66 4.76 22.69
CA PRO A 95 1.27 4.27 22.81
C PRO A 95 0.29 5.00 21.88
N ARG A 96 0.73 6.00 21.11
CA ARG A 96 -0.16 6.82 20.28
C ARG A 96 -0.85 5.98 19.21
N MET A 97 -2.02 6.44 18.76
CA MET A 97 -2.75 5.83 17.62
C MET A 97 -1.95 5.95 16.31
N TYR A 98 -1.17 7.02 16.16
CA TYR A 98 -0.27 7.30 15.04
C TYR A 98 1.17 7.39 15.55
N PRO A 99 1.83 6.25 15.83
CA PRO A 99 3.13 6.24 16.46
C PRO A 99 4.26 6.64 15.49
N GLY A 100 5.46 6.87 16.03
CA GLY A 100 6.68 7.14 15.25
C GLY A 100 7.22 5.92 14.50
N HIS A 101 8.08 6.15 13.51
CA HIS A 101 8.72 5.08 12.71
C HIS A 101 9.47 4.03 13.56
N VAL A 102 10.07 4.45 14.69
CA VAL A 102 10.75 3.56 15.64
C VAL A 102 9.82 2.49 16.22
N GLU A 103 8.57 2.85 16.53
CA GLU A 103 7.57 1.90 17.04
C GLU A 103 7.21 0.86 15.98
N VAL A 104 7.11 1.28 14.71
CA VAL A 104 6.85 0.37 13.59
C VAL A 104 8.02 -0.57 13.37
N LEU A 105 9.26 -0.08 13.41
CA LEU A 105 10.45 -0.93 13.30
C LEU A 105 10.50 -1.99 14.41
N LYS A 106 10.21 -1.60 15.66
CA LYS A 106 10.10 -2.55 16.79
C LYS A 106 9.00 -3.58 16.55
N PHE A 107 7.84 -3.16 16.04
CA PHE A 107 6.76 -4.07 15.66
C PHE A 107 7.18 -5.10 14.61
N LEU A 108 7.92 -4.67 13.57
CA LEU A 108 8.41 -5.57 12.53
C LEU A 108 9.50 -6.52 13.04
N THR A 109 10.33 -6.05 13.97
CA THR A 109 11.35 -6.86 14.64
C THR A 109 10.71 -7.95 15.51
N ASP A 110 9.67 -7.60 16.29
CA ASP A 110 8.89 -8.57 17.07
C ASP A 110 8.15 -9.55 16.17
N PHE A 111 7.59 -9.08 15.05
CA PHE A 111 6.96 -9.95 14.03
C PHE A 111 7.96 -10.97 13.48
N ALA A 112 9.15 -10.53 13.07
CA ALA A 112 10.18 -11.41 12.53
C ALA A 112 10.67 -12.42 13.56
N SER A 113 10.83 -12.00 14.81
CA SER A 113 11.26 -12.87 15.92
C SER A 113 10.17 -13.89 16.28
N HIS A 114 8.92 -13.46 16.40
CA HIS A 114 7.78 -14.31 16.77
C HIS A 114 7.49 -15.42 15.75
N PHE A 115 7.76 -15.19 14.47
CA PHE A 115 7.61 -16.18 13.40
C PHE A 115 8.96 -16.80 12.97
N GLU A 116 10.03 -16.61 13.75
CA GLU A 116 11.35 -17.22 13.51
C GLU A 116 11.89 -16.93 12.08
N LEU A 117 11.59 -15.75 11.55
CA LEU A 117 11.99 -15.34 10.20
C LEU A 117 13.43 -14.81 10.16
N THR A 118 13.96 -14.36 11.29
CA THR A 118 15.29 -13.74 11.36
C THR A 118 16.38 -14.68 10.83
N GLU A 119 16.28 -15.99 11.13
CA GLU A 119 17.22 -17.02 10.67
C GLU A 119 17.18 -17.26 9.15
N LEU A 120 16.11 -16.82 8.48
CA LEU A 120 15.98 -16.91 7.02
C LEU A 120 16.65 -15.73 6.32
N ILE A 121 17.04 -14.67 7.06
CA ILE A 121 17.52 -13.41 6.49
C ILE A 121 19.05 -13.39 6.47
N ARG A 122 19.59 -13.16 5.28
CA ARG A 122 21.00 -12.85 5.04
C ARG A 122 21.15 -11.34 4.91
N PHE A 123 21.61 -10.72 5.99
CA PHE A 123 21.92 -9.29 6.05
C PHE A 123 23.20 -8.95 5.29
N ASN A 124 23.39 -7.67 4.99
CA ASN A 124 24.53 -7.15 4.23
C ASN A 124 24.74 -7.87 2.89
N THR A 125 23.66 -8.39 2.31
CA THR A 125 23.68 -9.19 1.09
C THR A 125 22.84 -8.51 0.02
N LEU A 126 23.51 -7.86 -0.94
CA LEU A 126 22.88 -7.19 -2.06
C LEU A 126 22.67 -8.18 -3.21
N VAL A 127 21.45 -8.38 -3.68
CA VAL A 127 21.21 -9.09 -4.94
C VAL A 127 21.56 -8.16 -6.10
N THR A 128 22.46 -8.60 -6.98
CA THR A 128 22.97 -7.81 -8.12
C THR A 128 22.37 -8.26 -9.44
N ARG A 129 21.99 -9.54 -9.56
CA ARG A 129 21.42 -10.11 -10.79
C ARG A 129 20.43 -11.23 -10.48
N VAL A 130 19.35 -11.28 -11.25
CA VAL A 130 18.38 -12.38 -11.25
C VAL A 130 18.06 -12.71 -12.69
N GLU A 131 18.33 -13.94 -13.09
CA GLU A 131 18.13 -14.43 -14.44
C GLU A 131 17.42 -15.78 -14.39
N VAL A 132 16.72 -16.11 -15.47
CA VAL A 132 16.23 -17.48 -15.67
C VAL A 132 17.44 -18.33 -16.07
N ASP A 133 17.52 -19.57 -15.58
CA ASP A 133 18.59 -20.47 -15.99
C ASP A 133 18.41 -20.86 -17.47
N ASP A 134 19.45 -20.66 -18.28
CA ASP A 134 19.45 -21.02 -19.71
C ASP A 134 19.30 -22.54 -19.91
N SER A 135 19.71 -23.34 -18.92
CA SER A 135 19.62 -24.80 -18.94
C SER A 135 18.28 -25.34 -18.47
N ASP A 136 17.57 -24.60 -17.61
CA ASP A 136 16.21 -24.91 -17.17
C ASP A 136 15.40 -23.62 -16.93
N ILE A 137 14.52 -23.31 -17.87
CA ILE A 137 13.66 -22.11 -17.82
C ILE A 137 12.73 -22.04 -16.60
N THR A 138 12.69 -23.09 -15.79
CA THR A 138 11.90 -23.19 -14.57
C THR A 138 12.67 -22.84 -13.30
N GLU A 139 13.98 -22.61 -13.40
CA GLU A 139 14.86 -22.20 -12.31
C GLU A 139 15.38 -20.77 -12.53
N PHE A 140 15.79 -20.13 -11.43
CA PHE A 140 16.32 -18.77 -11.41
C PHE A 140 17.72 -18.76 -10.81
N VAL A 141 18.66 -18.16 -11.53
CA VAL A 141 20.01 -17.89 -11.06
C VAL A 141 20.02 -16.52 -10.37
N VAL A 142 20.33 -16.50 -9.07
CA VAL A 142 20.41 -15.29 -8.25
C VAL A 142 21.87 -15.05 -7.89
N GLU A 143 22.41 -13.93 -8.35
CA GLU A 143 23.72 -13.43 -7.95
C GLU A 143 23.56 -12.42 -6.81
N SER A 144 24.36 -12.61 -5.77
CA SER A 144 24.39 -11.74 -4.60
C SER A 144 25.81 -11.38 -4.20
N ASN A 145 25.98 -10.19 -3.63
CA ASN A 145 27.23 -9.67 -3.12
C ASN A 145 27.09 -9.45 -1.60
N THR A 146 27.90 -10.18 -0.83
CA THR A 146 28.01 -10.00 0.62
C THR A 146 29.39 -9.44 0.94
N ASN A 147 29.46 -8.15 1.29
CA ASN A 147 30.72 -7.47 1.64
C ASN A 147 31.87 -7.68 0.63
N GLY A 148 31.56 -7.65 -0.66
CA GLY A 148 32.51 -7.85 -1.76
C GLY A 148 32.62 -9.30 -2.26
N VAL A 149 32.05 -10.26 -1.54
CA VAL A 149 32.04 -11.68 -1.95
C VAL A 149 30.81 -11.96 -2.82
N ILE A 150 31.04 -12.29 -4.09
CA ILE A 150 29.99 -12.66 -5.03
C ILE A 150 29.63 -14.14 -4.81
N SER A 151 28.35 -14.44 -4.71
CA SER A 151 27.78 -15.79 -4.60
C SER A 151 26.65 -15.94 -5.59
N VAL A 152 26.60 -17.09 -6.26
CA VAL A 152 25.57 -17.45 -7.23
C VAL A 152 24.84 -18.67 -6.72
N GLU A 153 23.51 -18.58 -6.63
CA GLU A 153 22.65 -19.67 -6.17
C GLU A 153 21.42 -19.82 -7.07
N VAL A 154 20.99 -21.06 -7.25
CA VAL A 154 19.80 -21.39 -8.02
C VAL A 154 18.58 -21.54 -7.10
N PHE A 155 17.44 -21.06 -7.56
CA PHE A 155 16.16 -21.05 -6.86
C PHE A 155 15.01 -21.48 -7.79
N ASP A 156 14.01 -22.17 -7.25
CA ASP A 156 12.81 -22.57 -7.99
C ASP A 156 11.83 -21.39 -8.22
N ALA A 157 11.95 -20.34 -7.41
CA ALA A 157 11.18 -19.10 -7.55
C ALA A 157 11.87 -17.90 -6.91
N VAL A 158 11.54 -16.70 -7.41
CA VAL A 158 12.01 -15.43 -6.87
C VAL A 158 10.84 -14.50 -6.54
N VAL A 159 10.95 -13.85 -5.39
CA VAL A 159 9.97 -12.95 -4.79
C VAL A 159 10.63 -11.57 -4.61
N VAL A 160 10.27 -10.62 -5.46
CA VAL A 160 10.86 -9.26 -5.41
C VAL A 160 10.11 -8.38 -4.41
N CYS A 161 10.79 -8.01 -3.32
CA CYS A 161 10.28 -7.19 -2.21
C CYS A 161 11.17 -5.97 -1.92
N ASN A 162 11.92 -5.49 -2.92
CA ASN A 162 12.95 -4.43 -2.79
C ASN A 162 12.38 -3.01 -2.60
N GLY A 163 11.06 -2.83 -2.70
CA GLY A 163 10.39 -1.54 -2.56
C GLY A 163 10.50 -0.64 -3.80
N HIS A 164 9.76 0.48 -3.79
CA HIS A 164 9.66 1.42 -4.93
C HIS A 164 9.79 2.89 -4.49
N ASN A 165 10.31 3.12 -3.28
CA ASN A 165 10.32 4.43 -2.64
C ASN A 165 11.71 5.07 -2.56
N THR A 166 12.65 4.62 -3.39
CA THR A 166 14.05 5.04 -3.31
C THR A 166 14.41 6.06 -4.37
N GLN A 167 14.02 5.84 -5.64
CA GLN A 167 14.44 6.71 -6.75
C GLN A 167 13.60 8.00 -6.82
N PRO A 168 14.20 9.19 -6.64
CA PRO A 168 13.48 10.46 -6.73
C PRO A 168 12.82 10.72 -8.08
N ARG A 169 11.63 11.32 -8.07
CA ARG A 169 11.03 11.96 -9.25
C ARG A 169 11.17 13.46 -9.07
N LEU A 170 11.77 14.17 -10.04
CA LEU A 170 11.97 15.61 -9.96
C LEU A 170 10.97 16.38 -10.84
N ALA A 171 10.66 17.62 -10.46
CA ALA A 171 9.93 18.56 -11.31
C ALA A 171 10.89 19.20 -12.33
N THR A 172 11.01 18.62 -13.51
CA THR A 172 11.93 19.10 -14.57
C THR A 172 11.30 20.12 -15.52
N ASP A 173 9.98 20.25 -15.48
CA ASP A 173 9.15 21.05 -16.39
C ASP A 173 8.89 22.48 -15.88
N ILE A 174 9.54 22.90 -14.80
CA ILE A 174 9.41 24.26 -14.26
C ILE A 174 10.43 25.17 -14.94
N PRO A 175 10.00 26.24 -15.64
CA PRO A 175 10.91 27.20 -16.26
C PRO A 175 11.94 27.76 -15.26
N GLY A 176 13.22 27.74 -15.66
CA GLY A 176 14.33 28.27 -14.86
C GLY A 176 14.82 27.40 -13.70
N ILE A 177 14.16 26.27 -13.39
CA ILE A 177 14.56 25.41 -12.26
C ILE A 177 15.97 24.81 -12.41
N LYS A 178 16.43 24.59 -13.65
CA LYS A 178 17.77 24.06 -13.96
C LYS A 178 18.88 25.08 -13.73
N THR A 179 18.54 26.38 -13.77
CA THR A 179 19.49 27.48 -13.59
C THR A 179 19.50 28.01 -12.16
N TRP A 180 18.68 27.45 -11.26
CA TRP A 180 18.65 27.78 -9.84
C TRP A 180 20.05 27.62 -9.21
N SER A 181 20.53 28.66 -8.55
CA SER A 181 21.88 28.66 -7.95
C SER A 181 21.91 28.40 -6.44
N ARG A 182 20.76 28.49 -5.76
CA ARG A 182 20.66 28.23 -4.31
C ARG A 182 20.41 26.74 -4.03
N LYS A 183 20.10 26.38 -2.79
CA LYS A 183 19.98 24.97 -2.38
C LYS A 183 18.77 24.31 -3.01
N GLN A 184 18.95 23.09 -3.50
CA GLN A 184 17.87 22.24 -3.99
C GLN A 184 18.05 20.82 -3.47
N MET A 185 16.96 20.15 -3.09
CA MET A 185 17.00 18.75 -2.67
C MET A 185 15.67 18.05 -2.90
N HIS A 186 15.70 16.72 -2.94
CA HIS A 186 14.49 15.90 -2.92
C HIS A 186 14.13 15.45 -1.50
N SER A 187 12.84 15.28 -1.24
CA SER A 187 12.29 14.79 0.03
C SER A 187 12.86 13.44 0.49
N HIS A 188 13.40 12.64 -0.44
CA HIS A 188 14.14 11.42 -0.12
C HIS A 188 15.34 11.67 0.81
N ASN A 189 16.00 12.82 0.66
CA ASN A 189 17.15 13.24 1.45
C ASN A 189 16.78 14.15 2.64
N TYR A 190 15.49 14.37 2.91
CA TYR A 190 15.06 15.10 4.10
C TYR A 190 15.22 14.22 5.36
N ARG A 191 15.75 14.79 6.45
CA ARG A 191 15.99 14.05 7.70
C ARG A 191 15.50 14.75 8.95
N VAL A 192 15.75 16.06 9.04
CA VAL A 192 15.46 16.87 10.23
C VAL A 192 15.19 18.32 9.80
N PRO A 193 14.41 19.11 10.55
CA PRO A 193 14.02 20.45 10.14
C PRO A 193 15.11 21.51 10.38
N GLU A 194 16.02 21.34 11.35
CA GLU A 194 16.94 22.38 11.83
C GLU A 194 17.81 23.08 10.75
N PRO A 195 18.19 22.42 9.62
CA PRO A 195 18.89 23.06 8.51
C PRO A 195 18.03 23.99 7.62
N PHE A 196 16.73 24.08 7.85
CA PHE A 196 15.78 24.81 7.01
C PHE A 196 15.24 26.05 7.72
N ARG A 197 16.13 26.97 8.13
CA ARG A 197 15.75 28.16 8.91
C ARG A 197 15.27 29.33 8.06
N ASP A 198 15.55 29.31 6.76
CA ASP A 198 15.28 30.42 5.85
C ASP A 198 13.94 30.24 5.09
N GLN A 199 13.75 30.90 3.93
CA GLN A 199 12.53 30.71 3.13
C GLN A 199 12.60 29.43 2.30
N VAL A 200 11.60 28.55 2.45
CA VAL A 200 11.57 27.23 1.82
C VAL A 200 10.37 27.12 0.89
N ILE A 201 10.62 26.71 -0.36
CA ILE A 201 9.57 26.28 -1.29
C ILE A 201 9.52 24.76 -1.36
N VAL A 202 8.35 24.19 -1.12
CA VAL A 202 8.06 22.77 -1.22
C VAL A 202 7.23 22.53 -2.47
N ILE A 203 7.80 21.82 -3.44
CA ILE A 203 7.14 21.48 -4.69
C ILE A 203 6.41 20.15 -4.52
N GLY A 204 5.09 20.19 -4.51
CA GLY A 204 4.24 19.01 -4.36
C GLY A 204 3.14 19.21 -3.33
N SER A 205 2.13 18.37 -3.42
CA SER A 205 0.94 18.40 -2.58
C SER A 205 0.56 17.00 -2.11
N GLY A 206 1.55 16.13 -1.88
CA GLY A 206 1.31 14.79 -1.31
C GLY A 206 1.56 14.67 0.19
N PRO A 207 1.34 13.48 0.79
CA PRO A 207 1.63 13.23 2.20
C PRO A 207 3.02 13.69 2.62
N SER A 208 4.06 13.37 1.84
CA SER A 208 5.42 13.86 2.11
C SER A 208 5.50 15.38 2.11
N ALA A 209 4.87 16.05 1.14
CA ALA A 209 4.89 17.50 1.06
C ALA A 209 4.22 18.13 2.28
N VAL A 210 3.03 17.66 2.65
CA VAL A 210 2.27 18.21 3.78
C VAL A 210 2.97 17.95 5.10
N ASP A 211 3.48 16.74 5.32
CA ASP A 211 4.08 16.36 6.60
C ASP A 211 5.44 17.03 6.80
N ILE A 212 6.30 17.02 5.77
CA ILE A 212 7.62 17.69 5.82
C ILE A 212 7.45 19.22 5.92
N SER A 213 6.48 19.82 5.22
CA SER A 213 6.25 21.28 5.34
C SER A 213 5.89 21.68 6.76
N ARG A 214 5.08 20.87 7.45
CA ARG A 214 4.73 21.12 8.87
C ARG A 214 5.93 20.95 9.79
N ASP A 215 6.79 19.98 9.52
CA ASP A 215 8.00 19.75 10.31
C ASP A 215 9.00 20.92 10.12
N ILE A 216 9.22 21.34 8.88
CA ILE A 216 10.07 22.49 8.53
C ILE A 216 9.50 23.81 9.10
N ALA A 217 8.17 24.00 9.07
CA ALA A 217 7.53 25.21 9.60
C ALA A 217 7.79 25.46 11.09
N THR A 218 8.29 24.46 11.84
CA THR A 218 8.68 24.64 13.25
C THR A 218 9.96 25.47 13.43
N VAL A 219 10.78 25.62 12.38
CA VAL A 219 12.06 26.34 12.43
C VAL A 219 12.28 27.33 11.29
N ALA A 220 11.58 27.17 10.16
CA ALA A 220 11.73 28.02 8.99
C ALA A 220 11.13 29.42 9.20
N LYS A 221 11.75 30.42 8.55
CA LYS A 221 11.18 31.76 8.44
C LYS A 221 9.81 31.71 7.79
N GLU A 222 9.72 31.11 6.60
CA GLU A 222 8.48 30.89 5.86
C GLU A 222 8.55 29.61 5.03
N VAL A 223 7.42 28.90 4.92
CA VAL A 223 7.25 27.70 4.11
C VAL A 223 6.16 27.94 3.08
N HIS A 224 6.50 27.82 1.82
CA HIS A 224 5.57 27.97 0.70
C HIS A 224 5.40 26.61 0.03
N MET A 225 4.18 26.12 -0.10
CA MET A 225 3.87 24.90 -0.83
C MET A 225 3.33 25.23 -2.21
N SER A 226 3.77 24.54 -3.26
CA SER A 226 3.22 24.68 -4.61
C SER A 226 2.61 23.37 -5.10
N SER A 227 1.40 23.47 -5.67
CA SER A 227 0.68 22.35 -6.26
C SER A 227 0.35 22.63 -7.71
N ARG A 228 0.43 21.59 -8.56
CA ARG A 228 -0.04 21.65 -9.96
C ARG A 228 -1.56 21.46 -10.09
N SER A 229 -2.23 21.11 -8.98
CA SER A 229 -3.69 20.91 -8.97
C SER A 229 -4.39 22.27 -9.13
N PRO A 230 -5.25 22.46 -10.13
CA PRO A 230 -5.94 23.74 -10.35
C PRO A 230 -7.03 24.01 -9.30
N LEU A 231 -7.30 23.04 -8.40
CA LEU A 231 -8.22 23.23 -7.27
C LEU A 231 -7.55 23.97 -6.10
N VAL A 232 -6.22 24.06 -6.09
CA VAL A 232 -5.48 24.70 -5.02
C VAL A 232 -5.57 26.20 -5.17
N LYS A 233 -6.21 26.84 -4.19
CA LYS A 233 -6.24 28.30 -4.04
C LYS A 233 -5.11 28.75 -3.14
N VAL A 234 -4.68 30.00 -3.34
CA VAL A 234 -3.75 30.65 -2.42
C VAL A 234 -4.40 30.75 -1.06
N ALA A 235 -3.73 30.22 -0.05
CA ALA A 235 -4.22 30.28 1.32
C ALA A 235 -3.07 30.23 2.31
N LYS A 236 -3.19 30.99 3.38
CA LYS A 236 -2.32 30.83 4.55
C LYS A 236 -2.82 29.66 5.39
N SER A 237 -1.91 28.92 6.01
CA SER A 237 -2.31 27.82 6.90
C SER A 237 -2.97 28.36 8.16
N ASP A 238 -4.13 27.81 8.52
CA ASP A 238 -4.80 28.16 9.79
C ASP A 238 -4.00 27.72 11.03
N LYS A 239 -3.13 26.72 10.88
CA LYS A 239 -2.36 26.13 11.99
C LYS A 239 -0.94 26.69 12.13
N PHE A 240 -0.41 27.28 11.06
CA PHE A 240 0.97 27.77 11.00
C PHE A 240 0.98 29.19 10.44
N ASN A 241 1.44 30.15 11.24
CA ASN A 241 1.50 31.56 10.86
C ASN A 241 2.58 31.86 9.79
N ASN A 242 3.44 30.89 9.49
CA ASN A 242 4.55 30.98 8.56
C ASN A 242 4.45 29.96 7.42
N MET A 243 3.25 29.45 7.11
CA MET A 243 3.06 28.48 6.03
C MET A 243 1.96 28.92 5.06
N TRP A 244 2.25 28.86 3.77
CA TRP A 244 1.34 29.24 2.69
C TRP A 244 1.23 28.15 1.65
N GLN A 245 0.05 28.05 1.06
CA GLN A 245 -0.22 27.24 -0.12
C GLN A 245 -0.36 28.17 -1.32
N HIS A 246 0.29 27.81 -2.42
CA HIS A 246 0.25 28.49 -3.70
C HIS A 246 -0.17 27.53 -4.82
N SER A 247 -0.54 28.13 -5.94
CA SER A 247 -0.77 27.46 -7.23
C SER A 247 0.56 26.95 -7.84
N LYS A 248 0.52 26.56 -9.11
CA LYS A 248 1.68 26.07 -9.83
C LYS A 248 2.72 27.19 -9.95
N ILE A 249 4.00 26.83 -9.74
CA ILE A 249 5.12 27.72 -10.07
C ILE A 249 5.11 28.01 -11.57
N GLU A 250 5.14 29.29 -11.90
CA GLU A 250 5.22 29.79 -13.28
C GLU A 250 6.69 29.87 -13.72
N TYR A 251 7.56 30.48 -12.91
CA TYR A 251 8.97 30.67 -13.22
C TYR A 251 9.85 30.70 -11.97
N ILE A 252 11.10 30.27 -12.12
CA ILE A 252 12.14 30.32 -11.09
C ILE A 252 13.34 31.08 -11.68
N SER A 253 13.72 32.20 -11.07
CA SER A 253 14.93 32.93 -11.45
C SER A 253 16.19 32.22 -10.92
N LYS A 254 17.35 32.51 -11.50
CA LYS A 254 18.64 31.96 -11.03
C LYS A 254 18.99 32.43 -9.62
N ASP A 255 18.53 33.63 -9.29
CA ASP A 255 18.93 34.49 -8.19
C ASP A 255 18.07 34.34 -6.93
N GLY A 256 16.90 33.70 -7.02
CA GLY A 256 16.08 33.35 -5.83
C GLY A 256 14.58 33.56 -5.99
N LEU A 257 14.17 34.40 -6.94
CA LEU A 257 12.78 34.78 -7.14
C LEU A 257 11.97 33.61 -7.74
N ILE A 258 10.85 33.29 -7.12
CA ILE A 258 9.90 32.29 -7.60
C ILE A 258 8.54 32.94 -7.78
N THR A 259 8.00 32.85 -8.99
CA THR A 259 6.68 33.39 -9.33
C THR A 259 5.67 32.25 -9.49
N PHE A 260 4.44 32.50 -9.08
CA PHE A 260 3.34 31.54 -9.14
C PHE A 260 2.25 32.05 -10.10
N GLN A 261 1.47 31.12 -10.66
CA GLN A 261 0.36 31.46 -11.56
C GLN A 261 -0.78 32.25 -10.89
N ASP A 262 -0.77 32.33 -9.56
CA ASP A 262 -1.69 33.15 -8.77
C ASP A 262 -1.25 34.60 -8.62
N GLY A 263 -0.13 34.99 -9.24
CA GLY A 263 0.40 36.35 -9.24
C GLY A 263 1.29 36.68 -8.04
N PHE A 264 1.45 35.77 -7.08
CA PHE A 264 2.39 35.96 -5.97
C PHE A 264 3.82 35.66 -6.41
N SER A 265 4.77 36.26 -5.69
CA SER A 265 6.20 35.99 -5.85
C SER A 265 6.89 35.97 -4.49
N ILE A 266 7.90 35.12 -4.35
CA ILE A 266 8.69 34.97 -3.13
C ILE A 266 10.17 34.86 -3.46
N ASP A 267 11.06 35.21 -2.53
CA ASP A 267 12.51 35.01 -2.67
C ASP A 267 12.95 33.81 -1.82
N ALA A 268 13.00 32.62 -2.42
CA ALA A 268 13.26 31.39 -1.67
C ALA A 268 14.75 31.06 -1.57
N ASP A 269 15.17 30.46 -0.46
CA ASP A 269 16.55 30.02 -0.25
C ASP A 269 16.74 28.54 -0.60
N ILE A 270 15.69 27.74 -0.40
CA ILE A 270 15.72 26.29 -0.52
C ILE A 270 14.53 25.80 -1.33
N ILE A 271 14.80 25.01 -2.38
CA ILE A 271 13.79 24.22 -3.08
C ILE A 271 13.79 22.78 -2.59
N LEU A 272 12.65 22.31 -2.07
CA LEU A 272 12.43 20.93 -1.68
C LEU A 272 11.43 20.24 -2.64
N HIS A 273 11.90 19.26 -3.39
CA HIS A 273 11.08 18.43 -4.27
C HIS A 273 10.37 17.33 -3.48
N CYS A 274 9.06 17.46 -3.32
CA CYS A 274 8.16 16.47 -2.72
C CYS A 274 7.27 15.82 -3.80
N THR A 275 7.88 15.46 -4.93
CA THR A 275 7.24 15.07 -6.19
C THR A 275 7.11 13.56 -6.40
N GLY A 276 7.30 12.78 -5.33
CA GLY A 276 7.16 11.33 -5.33
C GLY A 276 8.43 10.60 -5.77
N LYS A 277 8.28 9.31 -6.06
CA LYS A 277 9.38 8.45 -6.51
C LYS A 277 9.02 7.77 -7.82
N ILE A 278 10.03 7.36 -8.56
CA ILE A 278 9.90 6.49 -9.74
C ILE A 278 10.20 5.05 -9.28
N GLU A 279 9.58 4.06 -9.91
CA GLU A 279 10.04 2.68 -9.78
C GLU A 279 11.49 2.63 -10.29
N SER A 280 12.44 2.33 -9.40
CA SER A 280 13.83 2.13 -9.81
C SER A 280 13.86 0.91 -10.74
N GLN A 281 14.25 1.12 -12.00
CA GLN A 281 14.80 0.05 -12.82
C GLN A 281 16.15 -0.32 -12.20
N ASP A 282 16.10 -1.24 -11.23
CA ASP A 282 17.28 -1.95 -10.76
C ASP A 282 18.00 -2.55 -11.99
N PRO A 283 19.34 -2.50 -12.12
CA PRO A 283 20.04 -3.19 -13.19
C PRO A 283 19.64 -4.67 -13.33
N SER A 284 19.28 -5.33 -12.21
CA SER A 284 18.74 -6.70 -12.20
C SER A 284 17.34 -6.83 -12.83
N SER A 285 16.67 -5.71 -13.08
CA SER A 285 15.31 -5.63 -13.65
C SER A 285 15.27 -5.15 -15.11
N LYS A 286 16.42 -5.01 -15.78
CA LYS A 286 16.48 -4.48 -17.17
C LYS A 286 15.68 -5.30 -18.20
N ASN A 287 15.26 -6.52 -17.88
CA ASN A 287 14.36 -7.34 -18.70
C ASN A 287 12.87 -7.29 -18.28
N LEU A 288 12.46 -6.39 -17.37
CA LEU A 288 11.08 -6.30 -16.83
C LEU A 288 10.16 -5.28 -17.52
N ASP A 289 10.60 -4.53 -18.52
CA ASP A 289 9.70 -3.55 -19.19
C ASP A 289 8.55 -4.24 -19.95
N GLY A 290 8.74 -5.50 -20.40
CA GLY A 290 7.63 -6.35 -20.88
C GLY A 290 6.62 -6.73 -19.78
N ILE A 291 7.05 -6.79 -18.52
CA ILE A 291 6.27 -7.30 -17.38
C ILE A 291 5.32 -6.24 -16.78
N ILE A 292 5.48 -4.95 -17.09
CA ILE A 292 4.57 -3.90 -16.61
C ILE A 292 3.21 -3.97 -17.34
N SER A 293 3.20 -4.29 -18.64
CA SER A 293 1.99 -4.59 -19.41
C SER A 293 1.30 -5.86 -18.86
N GLU A 294 2.08 -6.86 -18.44
CA GLU A 294 1.58 -8.11 -17.87
C GLU A 294 0.83 -7.94 -16.54
N ARG A 295 1.15 -6.88 -15.76
CA ARG A 295 0.53 -6.61 -14.45
C ARG A 295 -0.95 -6.20 -14.52
N GLU A 296 -1.38 -5.75 -15.68
CA GLU A 296 -2.77 -5.31 -15.93
C GLU A 296 -3.64 -6.48 -16.41
N SER A 297 -3.00 -7.50 -17.01
CA SER A 297 -3.67 -8.70 -17.48
C SER A 297 -4.11 -9.59 -16.33
N PHE A 298 -5.40 -9.89 -16.31
CA PHE A 298 -5.97 -10.86 -15.38
C PHE A 298 -5.41 -12.27 -15.59
N GLU A 299 -5.08 -12.66 -16.83
CA GLU A 299 -4.59 -14.02 -17.10
C GLU A 299 -3.23 -14.28 -16.46
N LEU A 300 -2.41 -13.23 -16.36
CA LEU A 300 -1.07 -13.30 -15.80
C LEU A 300 -1.03 -13.02 -14.30
N CYS A 301 -1.91 -12.12 -13.81
CA CYS A 301 -1.86 -11.63 -12.43
C CYS A 301 -3.08 -12.00 -11.58
N GLY A 302 -4.21 -12.33 -12.20
CA GLY A 302 -5.42 -12.79 -11.53
C GLY A 302 -5.29 -14.25 -11.08
N PRO A 303 -6.09 -14.70 -10.10
CA PRO A 303 -6.05 -16.08 -9.65
C PRO A 303 -6.89 -16.97 -10.59
N SER A 304 -6.42 -17.13 -11.83
CA SER A 304 -7.07 -17.89 -12.92
C SER A 304 -7.32 -19.37 -12.60
N HIS A 305 -6.60 -19.92 -11.61
CA HIS A 305 -6.84 -21.27 -11.08
C HIS A 305 -8.05 -21.34 -10.11
N LEU A 306 -8.57 -20.21 -9.63
CA LEU A 306 -9.69 -20.14 -8.68
C LEU A 306 -11.04 -20.27 -9.42
N THR A 307 -11.20 -21.35 -10.19
CA THR A 307 -12.37 -21.58 -11.04
C THR A 307 -13.63 -21.93 -10.24
N ASN A 308 -13.48 -22.46 -9.02
CA ASN A 308 -14.58 -22.75 -8.12
C ASN A 308 -14.42 -22.01 -6.78
N ILE A 309 -15.36 -21.12 -6.48
CA ILE A 309 -15.30 -20.23 -5.32
C ILE A 309 -16.05 -20.86 -4.14
N ASP A 310 -15.32 -21.42 -3.18
CA ASP A 310 -15.89 -21.68 -1.85
C ASP A 310 -16.16 -20.35 -1.11
N TRP A 311 -17.42 -19.93 -1.08
CA TRP A 311 -17.87 -18.71 -0.39
C TRP A 311 -17.80 -18.80 1.14
N THR A 312 -17.68 -20.00 1.71
CA THR A 312 -17.49 -20.18 3.16
C THR A 312 -16.06 -19.84 3.57
N ASN A 313 -15.10 -20.10 2.69
CA ASN A 313 -13.67 -19.82 2.89
C ASN A 313 -13.37 -18.30 2.90
N PRO A 314 -12.86 -17.74 4.02
CA PRO A 314 -12.48 -16.33 4.10
C PRO A 314 -11.44 -15.87 3.06
N ASP A 315 -10.50 -16.72 2.67
CA ASP A 315 -9.40 -16.37 1.75
C ASP A 315 -9.88 -16.27 0.31
N HIS A 316 -10.82 -17.14 -0.09
CA HIS A 316 -11.49 -17.05 -1.39
C HIS A 316 -12.28 -15.74 -1.49
N ARG A 317 -13.07 -15.41 -0.46
CA ARG A 317 -13.82 -14.15 -0.39
C ARG A 317 -12.91 -12.93 -0.49
N ARG A 318 -11.77 -12.92 0.22
CA ARG A 318 -10.77 -11.84 0.12
C ARG A 318 -10.14 -11.76 -1.27
N SER A 319 -9.86 -12.90 -1.91
CA SER A 319 -9.31 -12.94 -3.26
C SER A 319 -10.27 -12.31 -4.27
N VAL A 320 -11.55 -12.70 -4.22
CA VAL A 320 -12.60 -12.08 -5.06
C VAL A 320 -12.70 -10.58 -4.79
N ALA A 321 -12.80 -10.17 -3.52
CA ALA A 321 -12.89 -8.77 -3.15
C ALA A 321 -11.68 -7.94 -3.62
N ALA A 322 -10.47 -8.51 -3.60
CA ALA A 322 -9.25 -7.87 -4.09
C ALA A 322 -9.24 -7.75 -5.62
N CYS A 323 -9.68 -8.78 -6.35
CA CYS A 323 -9.81 -8.74 -7.81
C CYS A 323 -10.83 -7.69 -8.27
N LEU A 324 -11.96 -7.55 -7.58
CA LEU A 324 -12.95 -6.51 -7.88
C LEU A 324 -12.38 -5.10 -7.64
N VAL A 325 -11.61 -4.88 -6.57
CA VAL A 325 -10.92 -3.60 -6.34
C VAL A 325 -9.87 -3.33 -7.42
N GLN A 326 -9.11 -4.34 -7.82
CA GLN A 326 -8.13 -4.22 -8.90
C GLN A 326 -8.81 -3.93 -10.25
N GLY A 327 -9.98 -4.51 -10.51
CA GLY A 327 -10.82 -4.19 -11.67
C GLY A 327 -11.14 -2.70 -11.77
N VAL A 328 -11.43 -2.03 -10.65
CA VAL A 328 -11.63 -0.56 -10.63
C VAL A 328 -10.33 0.20 -10.97
N CYS A 329 -9.17 -0.26 -10.49
CA CYS A 329 -7.88 0.35 -10.84
C CYS A 329 -7.59 0.26 -12.34
N ILE A 330 -7.83 -0.92 -12.95
CA ILE A 330 -7.61 -1.12 -14.40
C ILE A 330 -8.66 -0.37 -15.21
N LEU A 331 -9.90 -0.30 -14.74
CA LEU A 331 -10.97 0.45 -15.41
C LEU A 331 -10.63 1.96 -15.55
N GLU A 332 -10.02 2.55 -14.52
CA GLU A 332 -9.52 3.93 -14.61
C GLU A 332 -8.30 4.07 -15.53
N ARG A 333 -7.46 3.04 -15.67
CA ARG A 333 -6.35 3.05 -16.63
C ARG A 333 -6.84 2.91 -18.06
N ASP A 334 -7.77 2.00 -18.32
CA ASP A 334 -8.42 1.86 -19.62
C ASP A 334 -9.04 3.20 -20.05
N ARG A 335 -9.66 3.94 -19.12
CA ARG A 335 -10.11 5.33 -19.37
C ARG A 335 -8.97 6.29 -19.72
N GLN A 336 -7.88 6.28 -18.94
CA GLN A 336 -6.75 7.20 -19.13
C GLN A 336 -5.99 6.96 -20.44
N GLU A 337 -5.90 5.69 -20.85
CA GLU A 337 -5.23 5.27 -22.08
C GLU A 337 -6.21 5.12 -23.26
N ASN A 338 -7.49 5.47 -23.05
CA ASN A 338 -8.55 5.38 -24.04
C ASN A 338 -8.73 3.98 -24.66
N ARG A 339 -8.47 2.93 -23.89
CA ARG A 339 -8.70 1.53 -24.28
C ARG A 339 -10.19 1.23 -24.20
N GLN A 340 -10.78 0.80 -25.32
CA GLN A 340 -12.22 0.52 -25.42
C GLN A 340 -12.46 -0.90 -25.93
N ALA A 341 -13.59 -1.49 -25.52
CA ALA A 341 -14.09 -2.78 -25.99
C ALA A 341 -13.04 -3.91 -25.99
N SER A 342 -12.50 -4.29 -27.16
CA SER A 342 -11.55 -5.40 -27.33
C SER A 342 -10.17 -5.14 -26.71
N GLU A 343 -9.82 -3.88 -26.46
CA GLU A 343 -8.54 -3.49 -25.85
C GLU A 343 -8.65 -3.28 -24.33
N ALA A 344 -9.87 -3.32 -23.78
CA ALA A 344 -10.10 -3.10 -22.36
C ALA A 344 -9.59 -4.29 -21.52
N LEU A 345 -8.70 -4.01 -20.57
CA LEU A 345 -8.12 -5.04 -19.70
C LEU A 345 -8.90 -5.22 -18.40
N ALA A 346 -9.81 -4.30 -18.07
CA ALA A 346 -10.59 -4.35 -16.85
C ALA A 346 -11.61 -5.51 -16.77
N PRO A 347 -12.40 -5.84 -17.82
CA PRO A 347 -13.49 -6.81 -17.72
C PRO A 347 -13.17 -8.19 -17.14
N PRO A 348 -12.04 -8.83 -17.50
CA PRO A 348 -11.65 -10.12 -16.94
C PRO A 348 -11.59 -10.15 -15.40
N TRP A 349 -11.28 -9.03 -14.74
CA TRP A 349 -11.11 -8.94 -13.29
C TRP A 349 -12.39 -9.20 -12.48
N TRP A 350 -13.57 -9.01 -13.07
CA TRP A 350 -14.87 -9.32 -12.45
C TRP A 350 -15.64 -10.41 -13.18
N ASN A 351 -15.50 -10.52 -14.51
CA ASN A 351 -16.18 -11.54 -15.31
C ASN A 351 -15.77 -12.95 -14.88
N PHE A 352 -14.48 -13.17 -14.58
CA PHE A 352 -13.98 -14.47 -14.14
C PHE A 352 -14.71 -14.99 -12.88
N PHE A 353 -15.07 -14.09 -11.96
CA PHE A 353 -15.80 -14.44 -10.74
C PHE A 353 -17.33 -14.35 -10.89
N GLN A 354 -17.85 -14.27 -12.11
CA GLN A 354 -19.28 -14.18 -12.42
C GLN A 354 -19.95 -12.94 -11.80
N PHE A 355 -19.31 -11.78 -11.94
CA PHE A 355 -19.90 -10.48 -11.65
C PHE A 355 -20.10 -9.70 -12.96
N ASP A 356 -21.06 -8.78 -12.97
CA ASP A 356 -21.20 -7.74 -13.99
C ASP A 356 -20.93 -6.37 -13.38
N LEU A 357 -20.33 -5.49 -14.18
CA LEU A 357 -20.23 -4.07 -13.84
C LEU A 357 -21.63 -3.43 -13.93
N HIS A 358 -22.20 -3.05 -12.79
CA HIS A 358 -23.52 -2.43 -12.72
C HIS A 358 -23.47 -0.92 -12.90
N SER A 359 -22.52 -0.25 -12.24
CA SER A 359 -22.30 1.19 -12.40
C SER A 359 -20.88 1.58 -12.01
N GLN A 360 -20.41 2.68 -12.59
CA GLN A 360 -19.14 3.30 -12.24
C GLN A 360 -19.38 4.46 -11.26
N LEU A 361 -18.50 4.61 -10.28
CA LEU A 361 -18.50 5.75 -9.38
C LEU A 361 -17.44 6.74 -9.88
N ILE A 362 -17.91 7.87 -10.38
CA ILE A 362 -17.12 8.87 -11.08
C ILE A 362 -17.07 10.12 -10.23
N ASP A 363 -15.89 10.70 -10.09
CA ASP A 363 -15.65 11.97 -9.40
C ASP A 363 -16.01 13.15 -10.31
N ASP A 364 -16.97 13.96 -9.88
CA ASP A 364 -17.54 15.10 -10.63
C ASP A 364 -16.49 16.10 -11.11
N ALA A 365 -15.36 16.20 -10.40
CA ALA A 365 -14.41 17.26 -10.65
C ALA A 365 -13.42 16.96 -11.79
N TYR A 366 -13.24 15.71 -12.28
CA TYR A 366 -12.38 15.34 -13.46
C TYR A 366 -12.83 14.04 -14.17
N SER A 367 -14.06 13.59 -13.95
CA SER A 367 -14.59 12.34 -14.50
C SER A 367 -13.75 11.09 -14.20
N CYS A 368 -13.05 11.07 -13.06
CA CYS A 368 -12.17 9.98 -12.66
C CYS A 368 -12.97 8.85 -12.01
N ILE A 369 -12.77 7.63 -12.47
CA ILE A 369 -13.43 6.45 -11.90
C ILE A 369 -12.69 6.11 -10.61
N PHE A 370 -13.36 6.20 -9.45
CA PHE A 370 -12.77 5.91 -8.14
C PHE A 370 -13.42 4.71 -7.43
N GLY A 371 -14.53 4.23 -7.97
CA GLY A 371 -15.22 3.04 -7.48
C GLY A 371 -16.08 2.42 -8.56
N ALA A 372 -16.60 1.23 -8.25
CA ALA A 372 -17.60 0.57 -9.09
C ALA A 372 -18.55 -0.26 -8.23
N ILE A 373 -19.78 -0.41 -8.72
CA ILE A 373 -20.76 -1.34 -8.19
C ILE A 373 -20.78 -2.56 -9.12
N TYR A 374 -20.56 -3.72 -8.55
CA TYR A 374 -20.65 -5.01 -9.22
C TYR A 374 -21.90 -5.76 -8.77
N LYS A 375 -22.61 -6.37 -9.71
CA LYS A 375 -23.74 -7.25 -9.45
C LYS A 375 -23.31 -8.70 -9.62
N SER A 376 -23.63 -9.54 -8.64
CA SER A 376 -23.30 -10.97 -8.68
C SER A 376 -24.28 -11.73 -9.58
N LYS A 377 -23.78 -12.65 -10.41
CA LYS A 377 -24.58 -13.64 -11.13
C LYS A 377 -24.84 -14.91 -10.31
N HIS A 378 -24.18 -15.05 -9.16
CA HIS A 378 -24.34 -16.21 -8.29
C HIS A 378 -25.70 -16.20 -7.58
N PRO A 379 -26.28 -17.38 -7.28
CA PRO A 379 -27.51 -17.45 -6.50
C PRO A 379 -27.31 -16.84 -5.09
N PRO A 380 -28.33 -16.18 -4.54
CA PRO A 380 -28.23 -15.53 -3.24
C PRO A 380 -27.97 -16.55 -2.13
N SER A 381 -26.95 -16.29 -1.31
CA SER A 381 -26.61 -17.11 -0.14
C SER A 381 -26.12 -16.23 1.02
N GLN A 382 -26.03 -16.78 2.23
CA GLN A 382 -25.52 -16.05 3.41
C GLN A 382 -24.08 -15.54 3.22
N HIS A 383 -23.29 -16.18 2.36
CA HIS A 383 -21.88 -15.88 2.16
C HIS A 383 -21.56 -15.31 0.78
N THR A 384 -22.48 -15.38 -0.16
CA THR A 384 -22.33 -14.82 -1.51
C THR A 384 -22.89 -13.40 -1.52
N PRO A 385 -22.13 -12.38 -1.99
CA PRO A 385 -22.67 -11.04 -2.13
C PRO A 385 -23.66 -10.98 -3.29
N SER A 386 -24.76 -10.24 -3.10
CA SER A 386 -25.64 -9.84 -4.22
C SER A 386 -25.03 -8.67 -4.99
N TYR A 387 -24.39 -7.76 -4.26
CA TYR A 387 -23.67 -6.62 -4.80
C TYR A 387 -22.37 -6.38 -4.05
N VAL A 388 -21.38 -5.86 -4.77
CA VAL A 388 -20.11 -5.42 -4.20
C VAL A 388 -19.86 -3.99 -4.64
N ILE A 389 -19.66 -3.09 -3.68
CA ILE A 389 -19.16 -1.74 -3.94
C ILE A 389 -17.67 -1.76 -3.66
N ALA A 390 -16.88 -1.59 -4.71
CA ALA A 390 -15.43 -1.59 -4.64
C ALA A 390 -14.88 -0.18 -4.82
N PHE A 391 -13.98 0.22 -3.93
CA PHE A 391 -13.29 1.51 -4.00
C PHE A 391 -11.80 1.27 -4.26
N ARG A 392 -11.27 1.90 -5.31
CA ARG A 392 -9.83 1.82 -5.58
C ARG A 392 -9.03 2.68 -4.60
N GLY A 393 -7.77 2.32 -4.41
CA GLY A 393 -6.79 3.14 -3.69
C GLY A 393 -6.10 4.16 -4.61
N THR A 394 -5.09 4.83 -4.06
CA THR A 394 -4.25 5.82 -4.73
C THR A 394 -3.49 5.23 -5.92
N LEU A 395 -3.73 5.76 -7.13
CA LEU A 395 -3.03 5.34 -8.35
C LEU A 395 -1.61 5.90 -8.37
N ILE A 396 -0.58 5.10 -8.70
CA ILE A 396 0.83 5.55 -8.60
C ILE A 396 1.30 6.42 -9.80
N LYS A 397 0.54 6.46 -10.90
CA LYS A 397 0.90 7.15 -12.15
C LYS A 397 -0.32 7.89 -12.73
N GLY A 398 -0.07 8.93 -13.53
CA GLY A 398 -1.11 9.69 -14.26
C GLY A 398 -1.76 10.85 -13.48
N ASN A 399 -2.64 11.60 -14.14
CA ASN A 399 -3.30 12.80 -13.58
C ASN A 399 -4.24 12.48 -12.40
N ALA A 400 -4.71 11.23 -12.29
CA ALA A 400 -5.49 10.78 -11.13
C ALA A 400 -4.63 10.59 -9.85
N PHE A 401 -3.32 10.35 -9.99
CA PHE A 401 -2.40 10.16 -8.85
C PHE A 401 -2.39 11.38 -7.93
N SER A 402 -2.22 12.58 -8.49
CA SER A 402 -2.11 13.81 -7.69
C SER A 402 -3.38 14.09 -6.86
N ARG A 403 -4.56 13.75 -7.39
CA ARG A 403 -5.84 13.87 -6.66
C ARG A 403 -6.07 12.79 -5.62
N ASP A 404 -5.73 11.55 -5.93
CA ASP A 404 -5.85 10.49 -4.92
C ASP A 404 -4.91 10.75 -3.72
N LEU A 405 -3.75 11.34 -4.01
CA LEU A 405 -2.77 11.79 -3.03
C LEU A 405 -3.30 12.98 -2.18
N GLU A 406 -4.09 13.87 -2.80
CA GLU A 406 -4.81 14.95 -2.13
C GLU A 406 -5.95 14.43 -1.22
N LEU A 407 -6.62 13.35 -1.61
CA LEU A 407 -7.60 12.66 -0.76
C LEU A 407 -6.95 11.91 0.41
N ASP A 408 -5.76 11.34 0.21
CA ASP A 408 -4.95 10.80 1.30
C ASP A 408 -4.57 11.91 2.31
N ILE A 409 -4.38 13.15 1.88
CA ILE A 409 -4.19 14.30 2.78
C ILE A 409 -5.48 14.64 3.55
N HIS A 410 -6.65 14.50 2.93
CA HIS A 410 -7.93 14.66 3.63
C HIS A 410 -8.14 13.58 4.68
N ILE A 411 -7.64 12.35 4.50
CA ILE A 411 -7.54 11.35 5.58
C ILE A 411 -6.68 11.89 6.73
N ILE A 412 -5.48 12.39 6.43
CA ILE A 412 -4.53 12.92 7.44
C ILE A 412 -5.13 14.13 8.19
N LYS A 413 -6.04 14.88 7.54
CA LYS A 413 -6.75 16.03 8.12
C LYS A 413 -8.10 15.68 8.76
N ASN A 414 -8.49 14.40 8.86
CA ASN A 414 -9.84 13.95 9.28
C ASN A 414 -11.00 14.51 8.43
N GLY A 415 -10.75 15.00 7.21
CA GLY A 415 -11.70 15.64 6.31
C GLY A 415 -12.24 14.77 5.18
N LEU A 416 -11.96 13.45 5.18
CA LEU A 416 -12.40 12.55 4.08
C LEU A 416 -13.93 12.56 3.89
N HIS A 417 -14.69 12.73 4.98
CA HIS A 417 -16.15 12.81 4.97
C HIS A 417 -16.72 14.07 4.30
N LEU A 418 -15.86 15.06 3.99
CA LEU A 418 -16.23 16.33 3.35
C LEU A 418 -15.89 16.34 1.85
N THR A 419 -15.59 15.18 1.27
CA THR A 419 -15.15 15.08 -0.13
C THR A 419 -16.29 14.60 -1.04
N SER A 420 -16.33 15.12 -2.27
CA SER A 420 -17.32 14.71 -3.29
C SER A 420 -17.38 13.19 -3.48
N ARG A 421 -16.22 12.53 -3.49
CA ARG A 421 -16.13 11.07 -3.63
C ARG A 421 -16.76 10.32 -2.46
N PHE A 422 -16.66 10.86 -1.24
CA PHE A 422 -17.33 10.28 -0.08
C PHE A 422 -18.84 10.44 -0.19
N ASP A 423 -19.33 11.61 -0.61
CA ASP A 423 -20.76 11.83 -0.82
C ASP A 423 -21.33 10.91 -1.91
N ILE A 424 -20.65 10.80 -3.04
CA ILE A 424 -21.01 9.87 -4.12
C ILE A 424 -20.98 8.43 -3.63
N ALA A 425 -19.96 8.02 -2.87
CA ALA A 425 -19.88 6.68 -2.28
C ALA A 425 -21.04 6.41 -1.32
N MET A 426 -21.39 7.37 -0.47
CA MET A 426 -22.50 7.27 0.46
C MET A 426 -23.85 7.24 -0.25
N GLN A 427 -24.01 8.00 -1.32
CA GLN A 427 -25.21 7.98 -2.14
C GLN A 427 -25.35 6.66 -2.89
N ALA A 428 -24.25 6.09 -3.40
CA ALA A 428 -24.24 4.77 -4.00
C ALA A 428 -24.69 3.68 -3.01
N VAL A 429 -24.18 3.71 -1.78
CA VAL A 429 -24.62 2.81 -0.70
C VAL A 429 -26.11 3.02 -0.38
N ARG A 430 -26.55 4.29 -0.24
CA ARG A 430 -27.95 4.65 0.03
C ARG A 430 -28.90 4.10 -1.04
N ASN A 431 -28.60 4.33 -2.31
CA ASN A 431 -29.44 3.91 -3.42
C ASN A 431 -29.51 2.39 -3.52
N LEU A 432 -28.38 1.73 -3.30
CA LEU A 432 -28.30 0.27 -3.36
C LEU A 432 -29.03 -0.40 -2.18
N VAL A 433 -28.99 0.20 -0.99
CA VAL A 433 -29.73 -0.31 0.18
C VAL A 433 -31.22 0.02 0.06
N GLY A 434 -31.57 1.24 -0.38
CA GLY A 434 -32.95 1.72 -0.47
C GLY A 434 -33.77 1.07 -1.58
N SER A 435 -33.13 0.53 -2.63
CA SER A 435 -33.78 -0.18 -3.73
C SER A 435 -34.06 -1.66 -3.45
N GLN A 436 -33.69 -2.19 -2.28
CA GLN A 436 -33.75 -3.62 -1.98
C GLN A 436 -34.85 -3.96 -0.97
N THR A 437 -35.75 -4.86 -1.35
CA THR A 437 -36.93 -5.27 -0.55
C THR A 437 -36.69 -6.52 0.31
N SER A 438 -35.49 -7.14 0.25
CA SER A 438 -35.12 -8.32 1.07
C SER A 438 -33.68 -8.22 1.59
N LYS A 439 -33.26 -9.12 2.50
CA LYS A 439 -31.92 -9.18 3.13
C LYS A 439 -30.79 -9.49 2.13
N SER A 440 -30.50 -8.58 1.21
CA SER A 440 -29.38 -8.66 0.27
C SER A 440 -28.04 -8.50 0.99
N ASN A 441 -27.07 -9.36 0.71
CA ASN A 441 -25.72 -9.32 1.26
C ASN A 441 -24.89 -8.35 0.41
N ILE A 442 -24.55 -7.18 0.97
CA ILE A 442 -23.80 -6.13 0.27
C ILE A 442 -22.38 -6.09 0.83
N TRP A 443 -21.39 -6.11 -0.05
CA TRP A 443 -20.00 -5.98 0.36
C TRP A 443 -19.46 -4.59 0.04
N LEU A 444 -18.72 -4.03 0.99
CA LEU A 444 -17.90 -2.85 0.79
C LEU A 444 -16.44 -3.31 0.82
N THR A 445 -15.68 -3.01 -0.22
CA THR A 445 -14.27 -3.41 -0.31
C THR A 445 -13.42 -2.27 -0.82
N GLY A 446 -12.17 -2.21 -0.36
CA GLY A 446 -11.23 -1.25 -0.87
C GLY A 446 -9.80 -1.48 -0.42
N HIS A 447 -8.88 -0.84 -1.13
CA HIS A 447 -7.44 -0.85 -0.87
C HIS A 447 -6.95 0.57 -0.55
N SER A 448 -6.03 0.73 0.40
CA SER A 448 -5.47 2.04 0.81
C SER A 448 -6.59 3.06 1.12
N LEU A 449 -6.63 4.23 0.47
CA LEU A 449 -7.74 5.20 0.52
C LEU A 449 -9.13 4.56 0.37
N GLY A 450 -9.30 3.62 -0.57
CA GLY A 450 -10.57 2.93 -0.77
C GLY A 450 -11.01 2.09 0.43
N SER A 451 -10.06 1.58 1.23
CA SER A 451 -10.39 0.86 2.48
C SER A 451 -10.95 1.80 3.55
N ALA A 452 -10.43 3.03 3.63
CA ALA A 452 -10.95 4.07 4.52
C ALA A 452 -12.37 4.49 4.10
N MET A 453 -12.59 4.67 2.79
CA MET A 453 -13.93 4.96 2.25
C MET A 453 -14.93 3.84 2.55
N ALA A 454 -14.55 2.57 2.32
CA ALA A 454 -15.38 1.41 2.63
C ALA A 454 -15.73 1.34 4.12
N LEU A 455 -14.76 1.65 5.00
CA LEU A 455 -14.95 1.62 6.44
C LEU A 455 -15.89 2.74 6.93
N LEU A 456 -15.67 3.98 6.48
CA LEU A 456 -16.52 5.11 6.84
C LEU A 456 -17.94 4.91 6.32
N ALA A 457 -18.08 4.48 5.06
CA ALA A 457 -19.38 4.16 4.50
C ALA A 457 -20.07 3.02 5.28
N GLY A 458 -19.35 1.97 5.66
CA GLY A 458 -19.92 0.88 6.44
C GLY A 458 -20.35 1.29 7.86
N ASN A 459 -19.62 2.19 8.51
CA ASN A 459 -19.90 2.63 9.88
C ASN A 459 -21.17 3.48 9.99
N GLU A 460 -21.41 4.38 9.04
CA GLU A 460 -22.64 5.20 8.98
C GLU A 460 -23.93 4.36 8.92
N TRP A 461 -23.85 3.17 8.33
CA TRP A 461 -25.01 2.30 8.08
C TRP A 461 -25.24 1.21 9.13
N ARG A 462 -24.41 1.15 10.19
CA ARG A 462 -24.50 0.11 11.23
C ARG A 462 -25.63 0.34 12.26
N LYS A 463 -26.68 1.08 11.91
CA LYS A 463 -27.83 1.38 12.79
C LYS A 463 -28.71 0.13 13.03
N PRO A 464 -29.46 0.05 14.15
CA PRO A 464 -30.24 -1.14 14.50
C PRO A 464 -31.41 -1.33 13.53
N GLY A 465 -31.44 -2.45 12.80
CA GLY A 465 -32.60 -2.89 12.01
C GLY A 465 -32.36 -3.36 10.57
N SER A 466 -31.17 -3.24 9.99
CA SER A 466 -31.06 -3.30 8.51
C SER A 466 -29.75 -3.94 7.99
N PHE A 467 -29.90 -4.83 7.00
CA PHE A 467 -28.94 -5.34 5.99
C PHE A 467 -27.56 -5.88 6.44
N LEU A 468 -27.13 -7.00 5.86
CA LEU A 468 -25.83 -7.61 6.15
C LEU A 468 -24.73 -6.96 5.28
N ILE A 469 -24.00 -6.00 5.86
CA ILE A 469 -22.86 -5.33 5.22
C ILE A 469 -21.55 -6.00 5.66
N ARG A 470 -20.74 -6.48 4.72
CA ARG A 470 -19.38 -7.01 5.00
C ARG A 470 -18.31 -6.07 4.45
N ILE A 471 -17.33 -5.73 5.29
CA ILE A 471 -16.23 -4.84 4.93
C ILE A 471 -14.96 -5.66 4.72
N PHE A 472 -14.34 -5.52 3.55
CA PHE A 472 -13.05 -6.12 3.22
C PHE A 472 -12.00 -5.03 3.04
N SER A 473 -10.97 -5.04 3.88
CA SER A 473 -9.74 -4.27 3.64
C SER A 473 -8.78 -5.14 2.87
N THR A 474 -8.59 -4.86 1.59
CA THR A 474 -7.70 -5.65 0.73
C THR A 474 -6.32 -5.01 0.74
N ARG A 475 -5.25 -5.82 0.72
CA ARG A 475 -3.88 -5.38 0.39
C ARG A 475 -3.71 -5.48 -1.13
N ARG A 476 -2.87 -4.63 -1.73
CA ARG A 476 -2.62 -4.65 -3.18
C ARG A 476 -2.28 -6.07 -3.63
N PHE A 477 -2.92 -6.51 -4.71
CA PHE A 477 -2.55 -7.76 -5.36
C PHE A 477 -1.13 -7.56 -5.92
N PHE A 478 -0.14 -8.14 -5.26
CA PHE A 478 1.17 -8.34 -5.86
C PHE A 478 1.08 -9.66 -6.63
N PRO A 479 1.38 -9.68 -7.94
CA PRO A 479 1.49 -10.95 -8.64
C PRO A 479 2.58 -11.75 -7.94
N HIS A 480 2.17 -12.88 -7.39
CA HIS A 480 3.08 -13.88 -6.90
C HIS A 480 2.72 -15.20 -7.55
N ARG A 481 3.68 -15.74 -8.31
CA ARG A 481 3.73 -17.13 -8.74
C ARG A 481 3.96 -18.09 -7.55
N LEU A 482 3.29 -17.86 -6.43
CA LEU A 482 3.23 -18.82 -5.31
C LEU A 482 2.39 -20.06 -5.67
N LYS A 483 1.56 -19.98 -6.71
CA LYS A 483 0.59 -21.04 -7.06
C LYS A 483 0.99 -21.97 -8.20
N THR A 484 1.96 -21.61 -9.06
CA THR A 484 2.61 -22.62 -9.91
C THR A 484 3.25 -23.71 -9.05
N LEU A 485 3.70 -23.32 -7.85
CA LEU A 485 4.20 -24.20 -6.81
C LEU A 485 3.14 -25.16 -6.25
N LYS A 486 1.96 -24.66 -5.84
CA LYS A 486 0.85 -25.51 -5.34
C LYS A 486 0.30 -26.47 -6.40
N THR A 487 0.18 -26.03 -7.65
CA THR A 487 -0.26 -26.89 -8.76
C THR A 487 0.81 -27.93 -9.14
N ARG A 488 2.10 -27.62 -9.00
CA ARG A 488 3.20 -28.59 -9.12
C ARG A 488 3.20 -29.62 -7.99
N ILE A 489 2.91 -29.19 -6.75
CA ILE A 489 2.78 -30.08 -5.58
C ILE A 489 1.60 -31.06 -5.75
N SER A 490 0.46 -30.61 -6.29
CA SER A 490 -0.70 -31.49 -6.52
C SER A 490 -0.49 -32.50 -7.66
N ASN A 491 0.36 -32.18 -8.64
CA ASN A 491 0.61 -33.05 -9.81
C ASN A 491 1.74 -34.08 -9.58
N MET A 492 2.52 -33.99 -8.50
CA MET A 492 3.61 -34.93 -8.17
C MET A 492 3.20 -36.10 -7.25
N GLY A 493 1.90 -36.31 -7.01
CA GLY A 493 1.39 -37.23 -5.99
C GLY A 493 0.40 -38.29 -6.49
N SER A 494 0.72 -39.05 -7.53
CA SER A 494 -0.04 -40.25 -7.93
C SER A 494 0.88 -41.43 -8.18
N GLY A 495 1.48 -41.95 -7.10
CA GLY A 495 2.26 -43.18 -7.18
C GLY A 495 2.82 -43.61 -5.83
N SER A 496 2.52 -44.86 -5.47
CA SER A 496 3.15 -45.66 -4.41
C SER A 496 2.44 -45.69 -3.04
N ARG A 497 1.72 -46.81 -2.85
CA ARG A 497 1.36 -47.40 -1.54
C ARG A 497 2.63 -47.79 -0.78
N ALA A 498 2.75 -47.46 0.51
CA ALA A 498 3.45 -48.29 1.49
C ALA A 498 3.12 -47.92 2.96
N VAL A 499 2.61 -48.93 3.68
CA VAL A 499 2.96 -49.41 5.03
C VAL A 499 3.27 -48.40 6.14
N PHE A 500 2.40 -48.36 7.16
CA PHE A 500 2.59 -47.67 8.43
C PHE A 500 3.63 -48.38 9.32
N SER A 501 4.53 -47.61 9.93
CA SER A 501 5.37 -48.02 11.07
C SER A 501 4.92 -47.31 12.35
N LEU A 502 4.78 -48.09 13.42
CA LEU A 502 3.98 -47.84 14.62
C LEU A 502 4.77 -47.13 15.76
N ARG A 503 5.56 -46.09 15.47
CA ARG A 503 6.47 -45.49 16.49
C ARG A 503 6.29 -44.02 16.88
N ASP A 504 5.48 -43.21 16.20
CA ASP A 504 5.34 -41.77 16.58
C ASP A 504 4.02 -41.41 17.30
N LEU A 505 3.30 -42.39 17.84
CA LEU A 505 2.07 -42.20 18.62
C LEU A 505 2.29 -41.99 20.14
N ARG A 506 3.45 -41.45 20.54
CA ARG A 506 3.78 -41.17 21.95
C ARG A 506 4.29 -39.76 22.18
N LEU A 507 3.49 -38.76 21.83
CA LEU A 507 3.61 -37.41 22.41
C LEU A 507 2.27 -36.65 22.52
N MET A 508 1.13 -37.34 22.39
CA MET A 508 -0.17 -36.84 22.81
C MET A 508 -0.70 -37.63 24.00
N ARG A 509 -0.33 -37.23 25.23
CA ARG A 509 -1.15 -37.47 26.44
C ARG A 509 -0.59 -36.69 27.63
N ARG A 510 -1.51 -35.98 28.30
CA ARG A 510 -1.38 -35.08 29.47
C ARG A 510 -1.08 -33.63 29.02
N SER A 511 -2.09 -32.78 28.81
CA SER A 511 -3.01 -32.32 29.86
C SER A 511 -4.44 -32.10 29.36
N ARG A 512 -5.38 -32.92 29.83
CA ARG A 512 -6.83 -32.72 29.75
C ARG A 512 -7.34 -32.36 31.15
N MET A 513 -7.95 -31.20 31.29
CA MET A 513 -8.98 -30.83 32.28
C MET A 513 -9.43 -29.40 31.88
N ARG A 514 -10.69 -29.00 31.79
CA ARG A 514 -11.98 -29.56 32.17
C ARG A 514 -13.02 -28.76 31.36
N ILE A 515 -13.97 -29.43 30.72
CA ILE A 515 -15.14 -28.78 30.11
C ILE A 515 -16.20 -28.65 31.22
N SER A 516 -16.67 -27.44 31.50
CA SER A 516 -18.01 -27.23 32.06
C SER A 516 -18.73 -26.14 31.27
N LYS A 517 -19.98 -26.46 30.96
CA LYS A 517 -20.98 -25.57 30.40
C LYS A 517 -21.28 -24.45 31.40
N GLU A 518 -21.36 -23.21 30.93
CA GLU A 518 -22.28 -22.22 31.48
C GLU A 518 -22.60 -21.18 30.39
N ALA A 519 -23.84 -21.23 29.94
CA ALA A 519 -24.46 -20.12 29.24
C ALA A 519 -24.76 -19.01 30.26
N THR A 520 -24.86 -17.77 29.77
CA THR A 520 -25.51 -16.62 30.43
C THR A 520 -24.65 -15.78 31.39
N ARG A 521 -24.08 -14.68 30.88
CA ARG A 521 -24.13 -13.31 31.44
C ARG A 521 -22.89 -12.50 31.06
N TRP A 522 -23.02 -11.66 30.04
CA TRP A 522 -22.35 -10.36 30.05
C TRP A 522 -23.43 -9.28 30.03
N LYS A 523 -23.68 -8.74 31.23
CA LYS A 523 -24.48 -7.53 31.44
C LYS A 523 -23.82 -6.40 30.67
N ILE A 524 -24.53 -5.90 29.68
CA ILE A 524 -24.37 -4.54 29.16
C ILE A 524 -24.58 -3.60 30.35
N ARG A 525 -23.52 -2.95 30.81
CA ARG A 525 -23.63 -1.78 31.69
C ARG A 525 -23.70 -0.56 30.79
N PHE A 526 -24.94 -0.10 30.57
CA PHE A 526 -25.25 1.23 30.08
C PHE A 526 -24.71 2.26 31.08
N LEU A 527 -23.80 3.13 30.64
CA LEU A 527 -23.69 4.47 31.22
C LEU A 527 -24.82 5.30 30.59
N ARG A 528 -25.91 5.42 31.33
CA ARG A 528 -26.95 6.44 31.11
C ARG A 528 -26.37 7.79 31.54
N TRP A 529 -26.38 8.76 30.65
CA TRP A 529 -26.29 10.18 30.99
C TRP A 529 -27.71 10.79 30.91
N PRO A 530 -28.23 11.45 31.95
CA PRO A 530 -29.53 12.12 31.89
C PRO A 530 -29.41 13.59 31.49
N GLY A 531 -30.37 14.06 30.67
CA GLY A 531 -30.73 15.48 30.51
C GLY A 531 -30.06 16.22 29.32
N GLY A 532 -30.86 16.62 28.32
CA GLY A 532 -30.44 17.54 27.24
C GLY A 532 -30.45 19.02 27.70
N PRO A 533 -30.51 20.03 26.80
CA PRO A 533 -30.41 20.02 25.33
C PRO A 533 -29.42 21.07 24.72
N ARG A 534 -29.11 20.87 23.43
CA ARG A 534 -28.75 21.86 22.37
C ARG A 534 -27.45 22.69 22.45
N VAL A 535 -26.82 22.78 21.28
CA VAL A 535 -26.33 23.97 20.52
C VAL A 535 -24.92 23.73 19.94
N CYS A 536 -24.81 24.02 18.63
CA CYS A 536 -23.64 24.25 17.74
C CYS A 536 -22.24 24.22 18.40
N LEU A 537 -21.21 23.56 17.85
CA LEU A 537 -20.71 23.46 16.46
C LEU A 537 -20.07 22.08 16.23
#